data_AF-A0A9X7N103-F1
#
_entry.id   AF-A0A9X7N103-F1
#
_cell.length_a   1.000
_cell.length_b   1.000
_cell.length_c   1.000
_cell.angle_alpha   90.00
_cell.angle_beta   90.00
_cell.angle_gamma   90.00
#
_symmetry.space_group_name_H-M   'P 1'
#
loop_
_entity.id
_entity.type
_entity.pdbx_description
1 polymer ?
#
loop_
_entity_poly.entity_id
_entity_poly.type
_entity_poly.pdbx_seq_one_letter_code
_entity_poly.pdbx_strand_id
1 'polypeptide(L)'
;MATLAEQRRGSGASMETSRRAIGQNNTAARRAIGTSMEAQRRGRGLVDDLNSVVTPTEQGRVLSAIEARGARSVARGIADYKPPVAGGKGGGVASPLIEASYLERTYWPEKVITSTDGVFSFKVKPIKQIRQLDANDAEVIQQFAQPEEAP
;
A
#
# COMPACT_ATOMS: atom_id res chain seq x y z
N MET A 1 -42.74 -0.14 -66.99
CA MET A 1 -41.64 -1.09 -66.70
C MET A 1 -40.47 -0.74 -67.62
N ALA A 2 -39.24 -0.65 -67.09
CA ALA A 2 -38.07 -0.34 -67.91
C ALA A 2 -37.83 -1.43 -68.96
N THR A 3 -37.43 -1.03 -70.16
CA THR A 3 -37.17 -1.96 -71.27
C THR A 3 -35.90 -2.77 -71.01
N LEU A 4 -35.80 -3.98 -71.59
CA LEU A 4 -34.59 -4.82 -71.50
C LEU A 4 -33.33 -4.09 -72.02
N ALA A 5 -33.48 -3.16 -72.96
CA ALA A 5 -32.38 -2.35 -73.46
C ALA A 5 -31.87 -1.34 -72.40
N GLU A 6 -32.78 -0.71 -71.67
CA GLU A 6 -32.43 0.22 -70.58
C GLU A 6 -31.76 -0.51 -69.41
N GLN A 7 -32.26 -1.69 -69.04
CA GLN A 7 -31.65 -2.52 -67.99
C GLN A 7 -30.21 -2.93 -68.36
N ARG A 8 -29.96 -3.33 -69.61
CA ARG A 8 -28.60 -3.67 -70.08
C ARG A 8 -27.65 -2.48 -70.04
N ARG A 9 -28.11 -1.28 -70.44
CA ARG A 9 -27.31 -0.05 -70.35
C ARG A 9 -26.99 0.32 -68.90
N GLY A 10 -27.96 0.24 -67.99
CA GLY A 10 -27.76 0.49 -66.57
C GLY A 10 -26.76 -0.46 -65.93
N SER A 11 -26.86 -1.77 -66.23
CA SER A 11 -25.88 -2.76 -65.77
C SER A 11 -24.48 -2.49 -66.32
N GLY A 12 -24.36 -2.10 -67.59
CA GLY A 12 -23.08 -1.72 -68.20
C GLY A 12 -22.42 -0.53 -67.50
N ALA A 13 -23.18 0.54 -67.26
CA ALA A 13 -22.70 1.72 -66.54
C ALA A 13 -22.27 1.39 -65.09
N SER A 14 -23.05 0.57 -64.37
CA SER A 14 -22.71 0.12 -63.02
C SER A 14 -21.41 -0.69 -62.99
N MET A 15 -21.23 -1.61 -63.93
CA MET A 15 -19.98 -2.37 -64.05
C MET A 15 -18.77 -1.48 -64.37
N GLU A 16 -18.95 -0.47 -65.23
CA GLU A 16 -17.88 0.47 -65.56
C GLU A 16 -17.46 1.31 -64.35
N THR A 17 -18.43 1.85 -63.61
CA THR A 17 -18.16 2.61 -62.37
C THR A 17 -17.45 1.74 -61.33
N SER A 18 -17.87 0.48 -61.16
CA SER A 18 -17.25 -0.47 -60.24
C SER A 18 -15.79 -0.76 -60.63
N ARG A 19 -15.50 -0.99 -61.92
CA ARG A 19 -14.12 -1.20 -62.40
C ARG A 19 -13.26 0.05 -62.19
N ARG A 20 -13.78 1.25 -62.47
CA ARG A 20 -13.07 2.50 -62.23
C ARG A 20 -12.76 2.71 -60.74
N ALA A 21 -13.73 2.46 -59.86
CA ALA A 21 -13.55 2.58 -58.42
C ALA A 21 -12.49 1.61 -57.89
N ILE A 22 -12.50 0.35 -58.35
CA ILE A 22 -11.47 -0.65 -57.99
C ILE A 22 -10.08 -0.17 -58.45
N GLY A 23 -9.96 0.34 -59.68
CA GLY A 23 -8.70 0.89 -60.18
C GLY A 23 -8.19 2.06 -59.35
N GLN A 24 -9.07 2.99 -58.98
CA GLN A 24 -8.73 4.13 -58.13
C GLN A 24 -8.29 3.69 -56.74
N ASN A 25 -9.01 2.78 -56.10
CA ASN A 25 -8.68 2.23 -54.79
C ASN A 25 -7.34 1.51 -54.80
N ASN A 26 -7.07 0.68 -55.82
CA ASN A 26 -5.80 -0.01 -55.98
C ASN A 26 -4.63 0.97 -56.15
N THR A 27 -4.85 2.06 -56.89
CA THR A 27 -3.81 3.07 -57.09
C THR A 27 -3.56 3.87 -55.82
N ALA A 28 -4.62 4.24 -55.09
CA ALA A 28 -4.52 4.92 -53.80
C ALA A 28 -3.80 4.05 -52.76
N ALA A 29 -4.13 2.76 -52.67
CA ALA A 29 -3.47 1.81 -51.78
C ALA A 29 -1.98 1.70 -52.08
N ARG A 30 -1.59 1.57 -53.36
CA ARG A 30 -0.17 1.54 -53.76
C ARG A 30 0.58 2.80 -53.35
N ARG A 31 -0.03 3.98 -53.53
CA ARG A 31 0.57 5.25 -53.09
C ARG A 31 0.71 5.32 -51.57
N ALA A 32 -0.32 4.96 -50.82
CA ALA A 32 -0.31 4.96 -49.35
C ALA A 32 0.73 4.00 -48.77
N ILE A 33 0.90 2.82 -49.37
CA ILE A 33 1.96 1.87 -48.99
C ILE A 33 3.34 2.48 -49.27
N GLY A 34 3.53 3.13 -50.42
CA GLY A 34 4.77 3.83 -50.77
C GLY A 34 5.13 4.93 -49.77
N THR A 35 4.18 5.80 -49.45
CA THR A 35 4.39 6.90 -48.48
C THR A 35 4.67 6.37 -47.08
N SER A 36 4.01 5.28 -46.66
CA SER A 36 4.27 4.62 -45.37
C SER A 36 5.69 4.06 -45.30
N MET A 37 6.14 3.32 -46.32
CA MET A 37 7.51 2.77 -46.37
C MET A 37 8.59 3.87 -46.39
N GLU A 38 8.32 4.98 -47.04
CA GLU A 38 9.21 6.14 -47.03
C GLU A 38 9.25 6.84 -45.68
N ALA A 39 8.11 6.97 -45.00
CA ALA A 39 8.04 7.55 -43.65
C ALA A 39 8.78 6.68 -42.63
N GLN A 40 8.62 5.36 -42.72
CA GLN A 40 9.37 4.39 -41.91
C GLN A 40 10.87 4.48 -42.17
N ARG A 41 11.32 4.48 -43.43
CA ARG A 41 12.74 4.61 -43.78
C ARG A 41 13.39 5.92 -43.35
N ARG A 42 12.63 7.01 -43.34
CA ARG A 42 13.10 8.32 -42.87
C ARG A 42 13.03 8.48 -41.35
N GLY A 43 12.58 7.46 -40.62
CA GLY A 43 12.51 7.47 -39.16
C GLY A 43 11.52 8.49 -38.60
N ARG A 44 10.50 8.90 -39.36
CA ARG A 44 9.51 9.90 -38.90
C ARG A 44 8.67 9.44 -37.72
N GLY A 45 8.61 8.13 -37.45
CA GLY A 45 7.98 7.53 -36.28
C GLY A 45 8.94 6.99 -35.23
N LEU A 46 10.26 7.14 -35.42
CA LEU A 46 11.26 6.57 -34.51
C LEU A 46 11.11 7.11 -33.08
N VAL A 47 10.77 8.40 -32.94
CA VAL A 47 10.56 9.03 -31.62
C VAL A 47 9.33 8.45 -30.94
N ASP A 48 8.23 8.23 -31.66
CA ASP A 48 7.01 7.65 -31.11
C ASP A 48 7.22 6.17 -30.73
N ASP A 49 7.93 5.42 -31.57
CA ASP A 49 8.33 4.03 -31.29
C ASP A 49 9.23 3.96 -30.06
N LEU A 50 10.23 4.85 -29.96
CA LEU A 50 11.09 4.95 -28.78
C LEU A 50 10.28 5.31 -27.53
N ASN A 51 9.36 6.27 -27.62
CA ASN A 51 8.49 6.65 -26.51
C ASN A 51 7.52 5.52 -26.11
N SER A 52 7.16 4.62 -27.02
CA SER A 52 6.33 3.45 -26.72
C SER A 52 7.08 2.36 -25.93
N VAL A 53 8.39 2.23 -26.17
CA VAL A 53 9.26 1.24 -25.51
C VAL A 53 9.85 1.79 -24.21
N VAL A 54 10.13 3.09 -24.17
CA VAL A 54 10.56 3.77 -22.95
C VAL A 54 9.36 3.80 -22.00
N THR A 55 9.39 2.93 -20.99
CA THR A 55 8.53 3.08 -19.82
C THR A 55 8.74 4.50 -19.30
N PRO A 56 7.68 5.33 -19.16
CA PRO A 56 7.84 6.67 -18.61
C PRO A 56 8.56 6.51 -17.27
N THR A 57 9.82 6.95 -17.20
CA THR A 57 10.54 7.05 -15.94
C THR A 57 9.66 7.94 -15.07
N GLU A 58 9.14 7.37 -13.98
CA GLU A 58 8.25 8.09 -13.05
C GLU A 58 8.81 9.49 -12.86
N GLN A 59 7.99 10.50 -13.14
CA GLN A 59 8.39 11.90 -13.00
C GLN A 59 8.91 12.05 -11.57
N GLY A 60 10.24 12.17 -11.45
CA GLY A 60 10.92 12.17 -10.16
C GLY A 60 10.26 13.21 -9.27
N ARG A 61 9.88 12.82 -8.05
CA ARG A 61 9.21 13.71 -7.11
C ARG A 61 10.04 14.99 -6.97
N VAL A 62 9.53 16.10 -7.50
CA VAL A 62 10.20 17.38 -7.40
C VAL A 62 10.22 17.79 -5.94
N LEU A 63 11.41 18.10 -5.42
CA LEU A 63 11.55 18.61 -4.06
C LEU A 63 10.88 19.99 -3.97
N SER A 64 10.21 20.26 -2.85
CA SER A 64 9.70 21.59 -2.58
C SER A 64 10.85 22.58 -2.52
N ALA A 65 10.69 23.73 -3.18
CA ALA A 65 11.63 24.83 -3.08
C ALA A 65 11.70 25.32 -1.62
N ILE A 66 12.88 25.24 -1.02
CA ILE A 66 13.15 25.82 0.29
C ILE A 66 13.52 27.29 0.09
N GLU A 67 12.92 28.19 0.87
CA GLU A 67 13.29 29.61 0.87
C GLU A 67 14.78 29.79 1.16
N ALA A 68 15.43 30.72 0.46
CA ALA A 68 16.83 31.02 0.71
C ALA A 68 17.05 31.48 2.16
N ARG A 69 18.14 31.04 2.78
CA ARG A 69 18.51 31.41 4.15
C ARG A 69 18.56 32.94 4.25
N GLY A 70 17.71 33.52 5.11
CA GLY A 70 17.63 34.97 5.33
C GLY A 70 16.70 35.73 4.39
N ALA A 71 15.97 35.07 3.48
CA ALA A 71 14.97 35.73 2.62
C ALA A 71 13.67 36.11 3.35
N ARG A 72 13.44 35.56 4.55
CA ARG A 72 12.32 35.97 5.40
C ARG A 72 12.61 37.34 6.01
N SER A 73 11.72 38.29 5.77
CA SER A 73 11.72 39.56 6.48
C SER A 73 11.62 39.31 7.99
N VAL A 74 12.25 40.19 8.77
CA VAL A 74 12.24 40.12 10.23
C VAL A 74 10.79 40.22 10.71
N ALA A 75 10.23 39.10 11.15
CA ALA A 75 8.91 39.03 11.78
C ALA A 75 9.09 38.80 13.29
N ARG A 76 8.44 39.64 14.10
CA ARG A 76 8.33 39.40 15.53
C ARG A 76 7.25 38.35 15.75
N GLY A 77 7.66 37.12 16.00
CA GLY A 77 6.73 36.05 16.37
C GLY A 77 6.05 36.40 17.69
N ILE A 78 4.74 36.60 17.67
CA ILE A 78 3.92 36.56 18.87
C ILE A 78 3.33 35.16 18.90
N ALA A 79 3.78 34.35 19.85
CA ALA A 79 3.19 33.05 20.11
C ALA A 79 2.39 33.16 21.40
N ASP A 80 1.12 32.76 21.35
CA ASP A 80 0.38 32.51 22.57
C ASP A 80 1.11 31.40 23.33
N TYR A 81 1.50 31.69 24.58
CA TYR A 81 2.08 30.68 25.44
C TYR A 81 1.02 29.62 25.72
N LYS A 82 1.10 28.51 24.99
CA LYS A 82 0.39 27.29 25.35
C LYS A 82 1.27 26.56 26.36
N PRO A 83 0.94 26.56 27.66
CA PRO A 83 1.67 25.73 28.60
C PRO A 83 1.66 24.30 28.09
N PRO A 84 2.78 23.56 28.21
CA PRO A 84 2.74 22.13 27.97
C PRO A 84 1.59 21.56 28.80
N VAL A 85 0.73 20.76 28.17
CA VAL A 85 -0.28 19.97 28.88
C VAL A 85 0.48 19.33 30.03
N ALA A 86 0.10 19.65 31.27
CA ALA A 86 0.77 19.13 32.46
C ALA A 86 1.06 17.66 32.20
N GLY A 87 2.35 17.34 32.07
CA GLY A 87 2.80 16.10 31.44
C GLY A 87 1.92 14.98 31.96
N GLY A 88 1.10 14.41 31.07
CA GLY A 88 0.25 13.30 31.46
C GLY A 88 1.17 12.34 32.18
N LYS A 89 0.88 12.07 33.46
CA LYS A 89 1.67 11.13 34.26
C LYS A 89 1.94 9.96 33.33
N GLY A 90 3.19 9.80 32.90
CA GLY A 90 3.52 8.79 31.90
C GLY A 90 2.91 7.50 32.42
N GLY A 91 2.03 6.88 31.63
CA GLY A 91 1.22 5.73 32.06
C GLY A 91 2.06 4.46 32.22
N GLY A 92 3.29 4.60 32.70
CA GLY A 92 4.22 3.53 32.99
C GLY A 92 4.21 3.21 34.47
N VAL A 93 4.47 1.95 34.76
CA VAL A 93 4.70 1.44 36.10
C VAL A 93 6.13 1.80 36.52
N ALA A 94 6.29 2.42 37.70
CA ALA A 94 7.61 2.83 38.18
C ALA A 94 8.33 1.69 38.92
N SER A 95 9.48 1.25 38.40
CA SER A 95 10.32 0.25 39.06
C SER A 95 11.04 0.84 40.29
N PRO A 96 11.28 0.06 41.38
CA PRO A 96 10.97 -1.36 41.52
C PRO A 96 9.52 -1.66 41.91
N LEU A 97 9.05 -2.86 41.57
CA LEU A 97 7.80 -3.42 42.09
C LEU A 97 8.06 -4.17 43.39
N ILE A 98 7.41 -3.73 44.47
CA ILE A 98 7.57 -4.31 45.80
C ILE A 98 6.26 -5.00 46.19
N GLU A 99 6.36 -6.28 46.53
CA GLU A 99 5.24 -6.99 47.16
C GLU A 99 5.21 -6.64 48.64
N ALA A 100 4.15 -5.95 49.08
CA ALA A 100 4.03 -5.48 50.45
C ALA A 100 3.73 -6.62 51.44
N SER A 101 3.01 -7.66 51.00
CA SER A 101 2.65 -8.78 51.87
C SER A 101 2.39 -10.07 51.08
N TYR A 102 3.02 -11.15 51.54
CA TYR A 102 2.84 -12.49 50.99
C TYR A 102 1.41 -13.02 51.13
N LEU A 103 0.66 -12.56 52.14
CA LEU A 103 -0.70 -13.04 52.43
C LEU A 103 -1.72 -12.55 51.38
N GLU A 104 -1.34 -11.58 50.55
CA GLU A 104 -2.19 -10.98 49.53
C GLU A 104 -2.19 -11.78 48.22
N ARG A 105 -1.36 -12.83 48.14
CA ARG A 105 -1.34 -13.75 47.02
C ARG A 105 -2.59 -14.61 47.02
N THR A 106 -3.23 -14.71 45.86
CA THR A 106 -4.28 -15.70 45.63
C THR A 106 -3.72 -16.85 44.82
N TYR A 107 -4.29 -18.04 45.00
CA TYR A 107 -3.80 -19.27 44.40
C TYR A 107 -4.90 -19.97 43.60
N TRP A 108 -4.49 -20.70 42.57
CA TRP A 108 -5.33 -21.67 41.89
C TRP A 108 -5.53 -22.93 42.75
N PRO A 109 -6.49 -23.82 42.42
CA PRO A 109 -6.64 -25.11 43.07
C PRO A 109 -5.33 -25.91 43.11
N GLU A 110 -5.20 -26.77 44.13
CA GLU A 110 -4.03 -27.63 44.30
C GLU A 110 -3.86 -28.55 43.08
N LYS A 111 -2.62 -28.65 42.60
CA LYS A 111 -2.25 -29.54 41.50
C LYS A 111 -1.12 -30.46 41.95
N VAL A 112 -1.18 -31.72 41.52
CA VAL A 112 -0.08 -32.67 41.69
C VAL A 112 0.76 -32.64 40.44
N ILE A 113 2.06 -32.34 40.59
CA ILE A 113 3.03 -32.35 39.51
C ILE A 113 3.97 -33.51 39.76
N THR A 114 3.96 -34.48 38.86
CA THR A 114 4.88 -35.61 38.88
C THR A 114 6.16 -35.23 38.14
N SER A 115 7.31 -35.58 38.70
CA SER A 115 8.59 -35.43 38.02
C SER A 115 8.61 -36.23 36.72
N THR A 116 9.46 -35.82 35.77
CA THR A 116 9.57 -36.47 34.45
C THR A 116 9.96 -37.95 34.53
N ASP A 117 10.70 -38.34 35.56
CA ASP A 117 11.10 -39.73 35.84
C ASP A 117 10.04 -40.52 36.62
N GLY A 118 8.93 -39.89 37.03
CA GLY A 118 7.82 -40.55 37.72
C GLY A 118 8.07 -40.89 39.20
N VAL A 119 9.25 -40.57 39.74
CA VAL A 119 9.66 -40.99 41.09
C VAL A 119 9.13 -40.07 42.18
N PHE A 120 9.01 -38.78 41.90
CA PHE A 120 8.56 -37.77 42.86
C PHE A 120 7.28 -37.10 42.39
N SER A 121 6.36 -36.84 43.32
CA SER A 121 5.16 -36.06 43.07
C SER A 121 5.06 -34.94 44.09
N PHE A 122 4.91 -33.71 43.59
CA PHE A 122 4.79 -32.51 44.40
C PHE A 122 3.36 -32.01 44.35
N LYS A 123 2.78 -31.77 45.53
CA LYS A 123 1.50 -31.09 45.65
C LYS A 123 1.76 -29.59 45.76
N VAL A 124 1.39 -28.84 44.73
CA VAL A 124 1.72 -27.42 44.59
C VAL A 124 0.43 -26.60 44.49
N LYS A 125 0.45 -25.40 45.07
CA LYS A 125 -0.59 -24.36 44.87
C LYS A 125 -0.02 -23.30 43.93
N PRO A 126 -0.42 -23.29 42.65
CA PRO A 126 0.05 -22.29 41.70
C PRO A 126 -0.47 -20.90 42.07
N ILE A 127 0.36 -19.88 41.92
CA ILE A 127 -0.04 -18.50 42.18
C ILE A 127 -0.99 -18.05 41.07
N LYS A 128 -2.11 -17.42 41.45
CA LYS A 128 -3.10 -16.83 40.56
C LYS A 128 -2.90 -15.32 40.42
N GLN A 129 -2.67 -14.62 41.54
CA GLN A 129 -2.53 -13.18 41.54
C GLN A 129 -1.55 -12.74 42.62
N ILE A 130 -0.74 -11.73 42.31
CA ILE A 130 0.12 -11.01 43.25
C ILE A 130 -0.24 -9.53 43.18
N ARG A 131 -0.38 -8.89 44.35
CA ARG A 131 -0.51 -7.43 44.47
C ARG A 131 0.85 -6.83 44.83
N GLN A 132 1.23 -5.77 44.14
CA GLN A 132 2.49 -5.07 44.33
C GLN A 132 2.25 -3.56 44.35
N LEU A 133 3.18 -2.82 44.93
CA LEU A 133 3.27 -1.37 44.85
C LEU A 133 4.47 -1.01 43.98
N ASP A 134 4.29 0.00 43.14
CA ASP A 134 5.36 0.58 42.35
C ASP A 134 6.14 1.63 43.17
N ALA A 135 7.22 2.21 42.61
CA ALA A 135 8.05 3.19 43.31
C ALA A 135 7.32 4.51 43.66
N ASN A 136 6.11 4.73 43.14
CA ASN A 136 5.24 5.87 43.43
C ASN A 136 4.04 5.47 44.30
N ASP A 137 4.09 4.32 44.95
CA ASP A 137 3.00 3.72 45.74
C ASP A 137 1.72 3.44 44.92
N ALA A 138 1.83 3.33 43.59
CA ALA A 138 0.71 2.93 42.75
C ALA A 138 0.52 1.41 42.79
N GLU A 139 -0.73 0.97 42.86
CA GLU A 139 -1.07 -0.46 42.87
C GLU A 139 -0.83 -1.10 41.49
N VAL A 140 -0.15 -2.24 41.51
CA VAL A 140 0.11 -3.07 40.34
C VAL A 140 -0.32 -4.50 40.64
N ILE A 141 -1.24 -5.03 39.84
CA ILE A 141 -1.77 -6.38 39.99
C ILE A 141 -1.22 -7.25 38.86
N GLN A 142 -0.47 -8.28 39.22
CA GLN A 142 0.00 -9.29 38.28
C GLN A 142 -0.92 -10.52 38.34
N GLN A 143 -1.58 -10.83 37.23
CA GLN A 143 -2.46 -11.98 37.09
C GLN A 143 -1.77 -13.08 36.27
N PHE A 144 -1.78 -14.30 36.78
CA PHE A 144 -1.15 -15.47 36.17
C PHE A 144 -2.21 -16.43 35.64
N ALA A 145 -1.98 -16.95 34.43
CA ALA A 145 -2.80 -18.00 33.85
C ALA A 145 -2.77 -19.27 34.72
N GLN A 146 -3.83 -20.05 34.65
CA GLN A 146 -3.86 -21.37 35.29
C GLN A 146 -2.90 -22.31 34.54
N PRO A 147 -1.99 -23.02 35.24
CA PRO A 147 -1.07 -23.94 34.57
C PRO A 147 -1.80 -25.21 34.09
N GLU A 148 -1.87 -25.36 32.78
CA GLU A 148 -2.35 -26.58 32.11
C GLU A 148 -1.32 -27.71 32.28
N GLU A 149 -1.74 -28.97 32.11
CA GLU A 149 -0.78 -30.07 31.99
C GLU A 149 -0.08 -29.92 30.64
N ALA A 150 1.26 -29.91 30.62
CA ALA A 150 1.99 -29.91 29.37
C ALA A 150 1.61 -31.18 28.57
N PRO A 151 1.39 -31.07 27.25
CA PRO A 151 1.11 -32.24 26.41
C PRO A 151 2.25 -33.25 26.40
#